data_AF-A0A2P8HGD8-F1
#
_entry.id   AF-A0A2P8HGD8-F1
#
_cell.length_a   1.000
_cell.length_b   1.000
_cell.length_c   1.000
_cell.angle_alpha   90.00
_cell.angle_beta   90.00
_cell.angle_gamma   90.00
#
_symmetry.space_group_name_H-M   'P 1'
#
loop_
_entity.id
_entity.type
_entity.pdbx_description
1 polymer ?
#
loop_
_entity_poly.entity_id
_entity_poly.type
_entity_poly.pdbx_seq_one_letter_code
_entity_poly.pdbx_strand_id
1 'polypeptide(L)' 'MRELGAVPQTGPAWSSTVVVDGNLVTGQNPQSSVDTARLVLEALS' A
#
# COMPACT_ATOMS: atom_id res chain seq x y z
N MET A 1 -13.86 0.79 -1.71
CA MET A 1 -12.95 1.70 -0.97
C MET A 1 -13.63 3.01 -0.63
N ARG A 2 -13.95 3.87 -1.61
CA ARG A 2 -14.60 5.17 -1.33
C ARG A 2 -15.94 5.04 -0.61
N GLU A 3 -16.75 4.07 -0.99
CA GLU A 3 -18.04 3.76 -0.33
C GLU A 3 -17.90 3.29 1.13
N LEU A 4 -16.71 2.83 1.51
CA LEU A 4 -16.36 2.42 2.88
C LEU A 4 -15.61 3.53 3.64
N GLY A 5 -15.52 4.74 3.08
CA GLY A 5 -14.83 5.89 3.69
C GLY A 5 -13.32 5.96 3.46
N ALA A 6 -12.72 5.02 2.71
CA ALA A 6 -11.29 5.06 2.41
C ALA A 6 -10.98 6.14 1.34
N VAL A 7 -9.84 6.83 1.50
CA VAL A 7 -9.33 7.84 0.56
C VAL A 7 -8.26 7.20 -0.35
N PRO A 8 -8.56 6.89 -1.63
CA PRO A 8 -7.58 6.23 -2.50
C PRO A 8 -6.43 7.17 -2.83
N GLN A 9 -5.21 6.68 -2.63
CA GLN A 9 -3.99 7.35 -3.06
C GLN A 9 -3.31 6.45 -4.10
N THR A 10 -3.11 6.97 -5.31
CA THR A 10 -2.57 6.21 -6.44
C THR A 10 -1.35 6.91 -7.00
N GLY A 11 -0.32 6.13 -7.33
CA GLY A 11 0.82 6.56 -8.12
C GLY A 11 0.71 6.13 -9.59
N PRO A 12 1.77 6.33 -10.39
CA PRO A 12 1.77 5.97 -11.81
C PRO A 12 1.41 4.50 -12.06
N ALA A 13 0.79 4.23 -13.21
CA ALA A 13 0.51 2.85 -13.62
C ALA A 13 1.81 2.06 -13.75
N TRP A 14 1.80 0.81 -13.28
CA TRP A 14 2.93 -0.12 -13.35
C TRP A 14 4.23 0.33 -12.64
N SER A 15 4.15 1.32 -11.74
CA SER A 15 5.23 1.65 -10.80
C SER A 15 4.90 1.14 -9.39
N SER A 16 5.91 0.99 -8.53
CA SER A 16 5.67 0.71 -7.11
C SER A 16 5.00 1.90 -6.43
N THR A 17 3.90 1.66 -5.72
CA THR A 17 3.25 2.64 -4.84
C THR A 17 2.65 1.89 -3.66
N VAL A 18 3.11 2.22 -2.46
CA VAL A 18 2.66 1.65 -1.19
C VAL A 18 2.22 2.77 -0.27
N VAL A 19 1.08 2.57 0.39
CA VAL A 19 0.53 3.48 1.39
C VAL A 19 0.45 2.75 2.73
N VAL A 20 0.94 3.40 3.78
CA VAL A 20 0.85 2.93 5.17
C VAL A 20 -0.03 3.90 5.95
N ASP A 21 -1.09 3.38 6.57
CA ASP A 21 -1.97 4.10 7.48
C ASP A 21 -2.13 3.30 8.77
N GLY A 22 -1.37 3.67 9.81
CA GLY A 22 -1.21 2.86 11.02
C GLY A 22 -0.75 1.44 10.67
N ASN A 23 -1.58 0.43 10.99
CA ASN A 23 -1.31 -0.98 10.71
C ASN A 23 -1.87 -1.46 9.36
N LEU A 24 -2.49 -0.59 8.56
CA LEU A 24 -2.99 -0.91 7.22
C LEU A 24 -1.94 -0.57 6.17
N VAL A 25 -1.34 -1.59 5.57
CA VAL A 25 -0.38 -1.46 4.46
C VAL A 25 -1.05 -1.90 3.17
N THR A 26 -1.05 -1.05 2.13
CA THR A 26 -1.65 -1.35 0.81
C THR A 26 -0.68 -1.08 -0.33
N GLY A 27 -0.65 -1.96 -1.33
CA GLY A 27 0.11 -1.79 -2.57
C GLY A 27 -0.81 -1.68 -3.78
N GLN A 28 -0.50 -0.79 -4.72
CA GLN A 28 -1.38 -0.49 -5.86
C GLN A 28 -1.46 -1.63 -6.89
N ASN A 29 -0.35 -2.31 -7.16
CA ASN A 29 -0.19 -3.21 -8.30
C ASN A 29 0.92 -4.26 -8.04
N PRO A 30 1.15 -5.24 -8.95
CA PRO A 30 2.17 -6.26 -8.76
C PRO A 30 3.59 -5.72 -8.52
N GLN A 31 3.96 -4.59 -9.13
CA GLN A 31 5.28 -3.95 -8.92
C GLN A 31 5.48 -3.45 -7.49
N SER A 32 4.40 -3.27 -6.72
CA SER A 32 4.44 -2.81 -5.34
C SER A 32 4.62 -3.95 -4.31
N SER A 33 4.63 -5.22 -4.75
CA SER A 33 4.51 -6.38 -3.85
C SER A 33 5.69 -6.50 -2.87
N VAL A 34 6.92 -6.31 -3.34
CA VAL A 34 8.14 -6.42 -2.51
C VAL A 34 8.16 -5.31 -1.46
N ASP A 35 7.86 -4.07 -1.86
CA ASP A 35 7.84 -2.93 -0.94
C ASP A 35 6.72 -3.04 0.09
N THR A 36 5.56 -3.54 -0.33
CA THR A 36 4.43 -3.81 0.58
C THR A 36 4.82 -4.85 1.63
N ALA A 37 5.42 -5.97 1.22
CA ALA A 37 5.86 -7.02 2.15
C ALA A 37 6.94 -6.52 3.12
N ARG A 38 7.90 -5.73 2.63
CA ARG A 38 8.93 -5.10 3.48
C ARG A 38 8.32 -4.24 4.57
N LEU A 39 7.34 -3.40 4.22
CA LEU A 39 6.67 -2.51 5.17
C LEU A 39 5.75 -3.25 6.15
N VAL A 40 5.16 -4.38 5.75
CA VAL A 40 4.45 -5.27 6.68
C VAL A 40 5.40 -5.83 7.73
N LEU A 41 6.59 -6.31 7.34
CA LEU A 41 7.58 -6.81 8.30
C LEU A 41 8.05 -5.71 9.26
N GLU A 42 8.25 -4.49 8.74
CA GLU A 42 8.61 -3.32 9.54
C GLU A 42 7.52 -2.98 10.58
N ALA A 43 6.24 -3.04 10.21
CA ALA A 43 5.12 -2.77 11.11
C ALA A 43 4.90 -3.83 12.20
N LEU A 44 5.53 -5.01 12.08
CA LEU A 44 5.43 -6.11 13.05
C LEU A 44 6.65 -6.21 13.99
N SER A 45 7.62 -5.30 13.84
CA SER A 45 8.84 -5.24 14.67
C SER A 45 8.66 -4.32 15.86
#